data_AF-A0A7J2H656-F1
#
_entry.id   AF-A0A7J2H656-F1
#
_cell.length_a   1.000
_cell.length_b   1.000
_cell.length_c   1.000
_cell.angle_alpha   90.00
_cell.angle_beta   90.00
_cell.angle_gamma   90.00
#
_symmetry.space_group_name_H-M   'P 1'
#
loop_
_entity.id
_entity.type
_entity.pdbx_description
1 polymer ?
#
loop_
_entity_poly.entity_id
_entity_poly.type
_entity_poly.pdbx_seq_one_letter_code
_entity_poly.pdbx_strand_id
1 'polypeptide(L)' 'MDVVEIDGQGRIYLPASIRSTLRYTKFRIIVEGEKIVLIPLKPSIDKYYGIAGRSRYTKPEEIDEAVRRETEEALREEVR' A
#
# COMPACT_ATOMS: atom_id res chain seq x y z
N MET A 1 22.55 -2.22 -5.16
CA MET A 1 21.61 -2.26 -6.30
C MET A 1 20.94 -3.60 -6.21
N ASP A 2 19.63 -3.60 -5.93
CA ASP A 2 18.85 -4.81 -5.73
C ASP A 2 17.88 -4.95 -6.91
N VAL A 3 17.79 -6.14 -7.49
CA VAL A 3 16.82 -6.46 -8.55
C VAL A 3 15.67 -7.21 -7.90
N VAL A 4 14.44 -6.82 -8.21
CA VAL A 4 13.21 -7.40 -7.67
C VAL A 4 12.24 -7.69 -8.80
N GLU A 5 11.42 -8.72 -8.62
CA GLU A 5 10.39 -9.11 -9.58
C GLU A 5 8.99 -8.73 -9.07
N ILE A 6 8.08 -8.53 -10.01
CA ILE A 6 6.66 -8.36 -9.73
C ILE A 6 6.06 -9.75 -9.48
N ASP A 7 5.36 -9.92 -8.38
CA ASP A 7 4.67 -11.19 -8.09
C ASP A 7 3.40 -11.38 -8.94
N GLY A 8 2.77 -12.55 -8.84
CA GLY A 8 1.55 -12.86 -9.59
C GLY A 8 0.35 -11.96 -9.28
N GLN A 9 0.42 -11.12 -8.25
CA GLN A 9 -0.62 -10.15 -7.88
C GLN A 9 -0.23 -8.71 -8.27
N GLY A 10 0.86 -8.51 -9.01
CA GLY A 10 1.29 -7.19 -9.45
C GLY A 10 2.05 -6.40 -8.38
N ARG A 11 2.55 -7.03 -7.32
CA ARG A 11 3.24 -6.36 -6.21
C ARG A 11 4.76 -6.44 -6.36
N ILE A 12 5.44 -5.37 -5.94
CA ILE A 12 6.90 -5.36 -5.79
C ILE A 12 7.23 -5.35 -4.31
N TYR A 13 8.02 -6.33 -3.86
CA TYR A 13 8.49 -6.36 -2.49
C TYR A 13 9.80 -5.58 -2.34
N LEU A 14 9.82 -4.60 -1.43
CA LEU A 14 11.05 -3.85 -1.12
C LEU A 14 11.97 -4.69 -0.21
N PRO A 15 13.24 -4.92 -0.59
CA PRO A 15 14.20 -5.64 0.23
C PRO A 15 14.39 -5.00 1.61
N ALA A 16 14.82 -5.80 2.59
CA ALA A 16 15.02 -5.34 3.97
C ALA A 16 16.01 -4.16 4.07
N SER A 17 17.05 -4.16 3.23
CA SER A 17 18.02 -3.06 3.07
C SER A 17 17.37 -1.73 2.74
N ILE A 18 16.35 -1.72 1.88
CA ILE A 18 15.63 -0.50 1.50
C ILE A 18 14.60 -0.15 2.57
N ARG A 19 13.80 -1.11 3.06
CA ARG A 19 12.75 -0.86 4.06
C ARG A 19 13.31 -0.25 5.35
N SER A 20 14.49 -0.66 5.80
CA SER A 20 15.12 -0.11 7.01
C SER A 20 15.49 1.36 6.89
N THR A 21 15.65 1.89 5.67
CA THR A 21 15.95 3.30 5.42
C THR A 21 14.70 4.17 5.31
N LEU A 22 13.54 3.55 5.07
CA LEU A 22 12.27 4.25 4.90
C LEU A 22 11.65 4.59 6.27
N ARG A 23 11.28 5.85 6.44
CA ARG A 23 10.62 6.36 7.66
C ARG A 23 9.10 6.43 7.56
N TYR A 24 8.54 6.10 6.40
CA TYR A 24 7.14 6.26 6.06
C TYR A 24 6.59 4.93 5.54
N THR A 25 5.31 4.70 5.77
CA THR A 25 4.59 3.48 5.34
C THR A 25 3.59 3.75 4.22
N LYS A 26 3.34 5.03 3.89
CA LYS A 26 2.44 5.45 2.82
C LYS A 26 3.19 6.30 1.80
N PHE A 27 2.99 5.98 0.53
CA PHE A 27 3.64 6.65 -0.58
C PHE A 27 2.63 6.94 -1.68
N ARG A 28 2.80 8.07 -2.35
CA ARG A 28 2.22 8.34 -3.66
C ARG A 28 3.14 7.75 -4.72
N ILE A 29 2.56 7.15 -5.75
CA ILE A 29 3.28 6.62 -6.90
C ILE A 29 3.12 7.61 -8.06
N ILE A 30 4.22 7.95 -8.73
CA ILE A 30 4.21 8.62 -10.04
C ILE A 30 5.05 7.79 -11.03
N VAL A 31 4.69 7.87 -12.32
CA VAL A 31 5.42 7.24 -13.41
C VAL A 31 6.12 8.33 -14.22
N GLU A 32 7.44 8.29 -14.29
CA GLU A 32 8.27 9.21 -15.05
C GLU A 32 9.02 8.46 -16.16
N GLY A 33 8.42 8.41 -17.35
CA GLY A 33 8.93 7.59 -18.45
C GLY A 33 8.93 6.10 -18.06
N GLU A 34 10.11 5.51 -17.97
CA GLU A 34 10.31 4.10 -17.61
C GLU A 34 10.56 3.89 -16.09
N LYS A 35 10.41 4.95 -15.28
CA LYS A 35 10.69 4.90 -13.84
C LYS A 35 9.41 5.02 -13.03
N ILE A 36 9.38 4.28 -11.92
CA ILE A 36 8.38 4.46 -10.85
C ILE A 36 9.06 5.23 -9.71
N VAL A 37 8.45 6.34 -9.28
CA VAL A 37 8.93 7.14 -8.14
C VAL A 37 7.92 7.05 -7.00
N LEU A 38 8.42 6.70 -5.82
CA LEU A 38 7.64 6.62 -4.58
C LEU A 38 7.89 7.87 -3.73
N ILE A 39 6.87 8.70 -3.53
CA ILE A 39 6.95 9.94 -2.75
C ILE A 39 6.24 9.73 -1.42
N PRO A 40 6.92 9.85 -0.26
CA PRO A 40 6.30 9.61 1.04
C PRO A 40 5.18 10.62 1.33
N LEU A 41 4.05 10.12 1.84
CA LEU A 41 2.95 10.93 2.34
C LEU A 41 3.22 11.30 3.81
N LYS A 42 3.37 12.60 4.09
CA LYS A 42 3.71 13.12 5.41
C LYS A 42 2.42 13.34 6.22
N PRO A 43 2.21 12.62 7.34
CA PRO A 43 0.96 12.67 8.11
C PRO A 43 0.56 14.08 8.60
N SER A 44 1.54 14.96 8.81
CA SER A 44 1.34 16.33 9.31
C SER A 44 1.02 17.36 8.22
N ILE A 45 1.43 17.14 6.97
CA ILE A 45 1.16 18.05 5.85
C ILE A 45 -0.13 17.64 5.11
N ASP A 46 -0.45 16.35 5.07
CA ASP A 46 -1.69 15.86 4.43
C ASP A 46 -2.97 16.23 5.19
N LYS A 47 -2.89 16.62 6.47
CA LYS A 47 -4.00 17.27 7.18
C LYS A 47 -4.40 18.62 6.55
N TYR A 48 -3.47 19.31 5.88
CA TYR A 48 -3.71 20.61 5.25
C TYR A 48 -4.15 20.52 3.78
N TYR A 49 -3.90 19.40 3.09
CA TYR A 49 -4.27 19.19 1.67
C TYR A 49 -5.41 18.17 1.48
N GLY A 50 -6.34 18.10 2.43
CA GLY A 50 -7.52 17.24 2.34
C GLY A 50 -8.48 17.66 1.21
N ILE A 51 -8.53 16.90 0.11
CA ILE A 51 -9.66 16.93 -0.84
C ILE A 51 -10.06 15.53 -1.38
N ALA A 52 -9.21 14.50 -1.32
CA ALA A 52 -9.58 13.16 -1.84
C ALA A 52 -9.77 12.12 -0.70
N GLY A 53 -10.96 12.14 -0.09
CA GLY A 53 -11.56 10.99 0.61
C GLY A 53 -10.92 10.55 1.94
N ARG A 54 -11.69 10.63 3.04
CA ARG A 54 -11.28 10.09 4.35
C ARG A 54 -11.00 8.58 4.25
N SER A 55 -9.81 8.16 4.71
CA SER A 55 -9.48 6.73 4.91
C SER A 55 -10.47 6.12 5.91
N ARG A 56 -11.20 5.07 5.50
CA ARG A 56 -12.18 4.36 6.34
C ARG A 56 -11.54 3.61 7.51
N TYR A 57 -10.25 3.31 7.43
CA TYR A 57 -9.51 2.55 8.45
C TYR A 57 -8.23 3.28 8.81
N THR A 58 -7.92 3.29 10.10
CA THR A 58 -6.84 4.12 10.70
C THR A 58 -5.85 3.31 11.52
N LYS A 59 -6.19 2.06 11.87
CA LYS A 59 -5.34 1.14 12.61
C LYS A 59 -5.01 -0.11 11.79
N PRO A 60 -3.80 -0.67 11.91
CA PRO A 60 -3.39 -1.88 11.18
C PRO A 60 -4.36 -3.06 11.38
N GLU A 61 -4.89 -3.22 12.59
CA GLU A 61 -5.80 -4.30 12.95
C GLU A 61 -7.15 -4.18 12.22
N GLU A 62 -7.56 -2.95 11.86
CA GLU A 62 -8.78 -2.70 11.07
C GLU A 62 -8.58 -3.06 9.59
N ILE A 63 -7.34 -2.99 9.10
CA ILE A 63 -6.97 -3.36 7.72
C ILE A 63 -6.91 -4.88 7.60
N ASP A 64 -6.27 -5.56 8.56
CA ASP A 64 -6.18 -7.02 8.56
C ASP A 64 -7.57 -7.66 8.68
N GLU A 65 -8.46 -7.09 9.50
CA GLU A 65 -9.83 -7.58 9.63
C GLU A 65 -10.68 -7.33 8.37
N ALA A 66 -10.47 -6.19 7.68
CA ALA A 66 -11.12 -5.92 6.40
C ALA A 66 -10.66 -6.91 5.32
N VAL A 67 -9.36 -7.20 5.25
CA VAL A 67 -8.79 -8.19 4.31
C VAL A 67 -9.34 -9.59 4.62
N ARG A 68 -9.42 -9.98 5.90
CA ARG A 68 -9.99 -11.26 6.31
C ARG A 68 -11.45 -11.39 5.88
N ARG A 69 -12.25 -10.34 6.08
CA ARG A 69 -13.68 -10.32 5.75
C ARG A 69 -13.94 -10.41 4.25
N GLU A 70 -13.21 -9.63 3.45
CA GLU A 70 -13.31 -9.69 1.98
C GLU A 70 -12.88 -11.06 1.44
N THR A 71 -11.86 -11.67 2.06
CA THR A 71 -11.42 -13.03 1.72
C THR A 71 -12.49 -14.08 2.04
N GLU A 72 -13.17 -13.97 3.18
CA GLU A 72 -14.26 -14.88 3.58
C GLU A 72 -15.51 -14.74 2.71
N GLU A 73 -15.83 -13.53 2.25
CA GLU A 73 -16.95 -13.29 1.34
C GLU A 73 -16.66 -13.85 -0.06
N ALA A 74 -15.44 -13.65 -0.59
CA ALA A 74 -15.03 -14.22 -1.87
C ALA A 74 -15.07 -15.76 -1.87
N LEU A 75 -14.62 -16.41 -0.78
CA LEU A 75 -14.69 -17.86 -0.62
C LEU A 75 -16.13 -18.40 -0.52
N ARG A 76 -17.10 -17.60 -0.06
CA ARG A 76 -18.52 -18.00 0.01
C ARG A 76 -19.22 -17.91 -1.33
N GLU A 77 -18.82 -17.00 -2.21
CA GLU A 77 -19.37 -16.91 -3.56
C GLU A 77 -18.86 -18.04 -4.47
N GLU A 78 -17.68 -18.59 -4.21
CA GLU A 78 -17.07 -19.67 -5.00
C GLU A 78 -17.65 -21.08 -4.70
N VAL A 79 -18.36 -21.25 -3.58
CA VAL A 79 -18.94 -22.53 -3.13
C VAL A 79 -20.45 -22.65 -3.45
N ARG A 80 -21.04 -21.66 -4.12
CA ARG A 80 -22.46 -21.66 -4.54
C ARG A 80 -22.62 -21.95 -6.02
#